data_AF-A2D7A7-F1
#
_entry.id   AF-A2D7A7-F1
#
_cell.length_a   1.000
_cell.length_b   1.000
_cell.length_c   1.000
_cell.angle_alpha   90.00
_cell.angle_beta   90.00
_cell.angle_gamma   90.00
#
_symmetry.space_group_name_H-M   'P 1'
#
loop_
_entity.id
_entity.type
_entity.pdbx_description
1 polymer ?
#
loop_
_entity_poly.entity_id
_entity_poly.type
_entity_poly.pdbx_seq_one_letter_code
_entity_poly.pdbx_strand_id
1 'polypeptide(L)'
;MTFDSESSDDDEIVIRNRETVADQNRSRKRIKKKRKQNNENQANEETEITTTNQTNITLKPPIDQSPSRNYPPRKRLPKSPEKAENEGEERIPLEIKLDVGASNEQIPSLGLPKNQNIEFSDENEEFKTQTLVKSTSSDILSYHPLTYRITREVKLGWKGSRTHFQLYCGGIPQYHVKVKTLSIGECIKISAGNTSHLRDKSAAGYIIVDQDLLNASLRIMNQHGPEILSFKLHQSCQDYESKSAEATIKIDDENTFEYRSQPVDMLPDGPMIFEIPNVIPSIKNMILQDEKDRSSIIIGKVDKSALQIRADERIKPIIICAIAVILFLCKY
;
A
#
# COMPACT_ATOMS: atom_id res chain seq x y z
N MET A 1 -2.28 -74.09 15.23
CA MET A 1 -1.45 -72.86 15.18
C MET A 1 -1.78 -72.07 16.42
N THR A 2 -0.87 -72.14 17.39
CA THR A 2 -0.82 -71.37 18.64
C THR A 2 -0.27 -69.96 18.39
N PHE A 3 -0.55 -69.05 19.33
CA PHE A 3 -0.01 -67.70 19.60
C PHE A 3 -1.18 -66.73 19.79
N ASP A 4 -1.17 -65.78 20.72
CA ASP A 4 -0.72 -65.75 22.11
C ASP A 4 -1.49 -64.57 22.71
N SER A 5 -1.86 -64.70 23.99
CA SER A 5 -2.46 -63.66 24.81
C SER A 5 -1.41 -62.68 25.30
N GLU A 6 -1.60 -61.38 25.08
CA GLU A 6 -0.97 -60.34 25.91
C GLU A 6 -2.03 -59.36 26.40
N SER A 7 -2.27 -59.44 27.71
CA SER A 7 -2.86 -58.45 28.59
C SER A 7 -1.77 -57.50 29.09
N SER A 8 -2.07 -56.21 29.20
CA SER A 8 -1.46 -55.36 30.23
C SER A 8 -2.40 -54.22 30.58
N ASP A 9 -2.86 -54.25 31.82
CA ASP A 9 -3.52 -53.18 32.56
C ASP A 9 -2.53 -52.07 32.97
N ASP A 10 -3.08 -51.06 33.65
CA ASP A 10 -2.44 -50.00 34.46
C ASP A 10 -1.94 -48.76 33.68
N ASP A 11 -2.11 -47.51 34.10
CA ASP A 11 -2.83 -46.90 35.22
C ASP A 11 -2.85 -45.37 34.99
N GLU A 12 -3.95 -44.72 35.39
CA GLU A 12 -4.01 -43.48 36.21
C GLU A 12 -3.36 -42.12 35.79
N ILE A 13 -4.02 -41.05 36.30
CA ILE A 13 -3.59 -39.64 36.53
C ILE A 13 -3.44 -38.72 35.27
N VAL A 14 -3.97 -37.48 35.14
CA VAL A 14 -4.24 -36.36 36.07
C VAL A 14 -5.35 -35.44 35.53
N ILE A 15 -6.23 -35.04 36.44
CA ILE A 15 -7.26 -33.99 36.34
C ILE A 15 -6.64 -32.58 36.47
N ARG A 16 -7.16 -31.61 35.68
CA ARG A 16 -7.11 -30.12 35.78
C ARG A 16 -6.18 -29.39 34.81
N ASN A 17 -6.79 -28.62 33.91
CA ASN A 17 -6.70 -27.14 33.98
C ASN A 17 -7.80 -26.50 33.11
N ARG A 18 -8.94 -26.24 33.74
CA ARG A 18 -9.87 -25.18 33.33
C ARG A 18 -9.42 -23.91 34.04
N GLU A 19 -8.49 -23.18 33.43
CA GLU A 19 -8.21 -21.81 33.88
C GLU A 19 -9.20 -20.85 33.23
N THR A 20 -9.97 -20.24 34.11
CA THR A 20 -11.01 -19.26 33.85
C THR A 20 -10.43 -17.95 33.32
N VAL A 21 -11.06 -17.42 32.27
CA VAL A 21 -10.83 -16.11 31.61
C VAL A 21 -11.02 -14.89 32.55
N ALA A 22 -11.23 -15.10 33.85
CA ALA A 22 -11.55 -14.05 34.80
C ALA A 22 -10.34 -13.37 35.48
N ASP A 23 -9.14 -13.98 35.47
CA ASP A 23 -8.00 -13.46 36.27
C ASP A 23 -6.99 -12.59 35.52
N GLN A 24 -7.03 -12.54 34.18
CA GLN A 24 -6.15 -11.63 33.42
C GLN A 24 -6.56 -10.14 33.52
N ASN A 25 -7.78 -9.84 33.98
CA ASN A 25 -8.25 -8.46 34.16
C ASN A 25 -7.85 -7.83 35.51
N ARG A 26 -7.32 -8.61 36.47
CA ARG A 26 -6.86 -8.06 37.77
C ARG A 26 -5.42 -7.58 37.76
N SER A 27 -4.55 -8.10 36.88
CA SER A 27 -3.14 -7.68 36.78
C SER A 27 -2.97 -6.32 36.09
N ARG A 28 -3.83 -5.97 35.12
CA ARG A 28 -3.75 -4.68 34.39
C ARG A 28 -4.20 -3.45 35.22
N LYS A 29 -4.99 -3.62 36.29
CA LYS A 29 -5.39 -2.51 37.17
C LYS A 29 -4.34 -2.12 38.23
N ARG A 30 -3.33 -2.96 38.50
CA ARG A 30 -2.30 -2.64 39.51
C ARG A 30 -1.12 -1.83 38.97
N ILE A 31 -0.85 -1.84 37.66
CA ILE A 31 0.27 -1.09 37.07
C ILE A 31 -0.07 0.39 36.87
N LYS A 32 -1.34 0.75 36.65
CA LYS A 32 -1.75 2.17 36.51
C LYS A 32 -1.87 2.94 37.83
N LYS A 33 -1.84 2.27 38.99
CA LYS A 33 -1.91 2.94 40.30
C LYS A 33 -0.56 3.34 40.89
N LYS A 34 0.56 2.75 40.43
CA LYS A 34 1.92 3.08 40.91
C LYS A 34 2.60 4.26 40.20
N ARG A 35 2.05 4.76 39.09
CA ARG A 35 2.59 5.94 38.38
C ARG A 35 1.97 7.27 38.79
N LYS A 36 0.97 7.27 39.68
CA LYS A 36 0.27 8.50 40.13
C LYS A 36 0.66 8.95 41.55
N GLN A 37 1.67 8.33 42.16
CA GLN A 37 2.13 8.65 43.53
C GLN A 37 3.55 9.23 43.60
N ASN A 38 4.19 9.53 42.46
CA ASN A 38 5.59 9.99 42.43
C ASN A 38 5.77 11.41 41.91
N ASN A 39 4.70 12.24 41.90
CA ASN A 39 4.76 13.62 41.38
C ASN A 39 4.19 14.68 42.34
N GLU A 40 3.98 14.35 43.61
CA GLU A 40 3.64 15.31 44.66
C GLU A 40 4.69 15.16 45.77
N ASN A 41 5.83 15.82 45.60
CA ASN A 41 6.74 16.22 46.68
C ASN A 41 7.88 17.04 46.06
N GLN A 42 7.64 18.32 45.84
CA GLN A 42 8.66 19.36 45.87
C GLN A 42 7.97 20.72 45.96
N ALA A 43 7.71 21.13 47.20
CA ALA A 43 7.45 22.51 47.58
C ALA A 43 8.08 22.74 48.95
N ASN A 44 8.62 23.95 49.11
CA ASN A 44 9.12 24.61 50.31
C ASN A 44 10.62 24.43 50.63
N GLU A 45 11.40 25.44 50.27
CA GLU A 45 12.25 26.11 51.25
C GLU A 45 12.24 27.62 50.97
N GLU A 46 11.83 28.36 52.00
CA GLU A 46 11.83 29.81 52.11
C GLU A 46 13.26 30.32 52.32
N THR A 47 13.56 31.50 51.79
CA THR A 47 14.46 32.43 52.50
C THR A 47 14.13 33.85 52.08
N GLU A 48 13.72 34.64 53.08
CA GLU A 48 13.57 36.08 53.06
C GLU A 48 14.91 36.77 52.76
N ILE A 49 14.85 38.00 52.21
CA ILE A 49 15.59 39.21 52.68
C ILE A 49 15.38 40.37 51.67
N THR A 50 14.74 41.43 52.17
CA THR A 50 15.06 42.87 52.03
C THR A 50 14.77 43.65 50.73
N THR A 51 13.71 44.45 50.82
CA THR A 51 13.60 45.93 50.64
C THR A 51 14.23 46.67 49.44
N THR A 52 13.42 47.62 48.93
CA THR A 52 13.73 48.89 48.21
C THR A 52 14.08 48.85 46.72
N ASN A 53 13.12 49.23 45.85
CA ASN A 53 13.04 50.56 45.23
C ASN A 53 12.07 50.55 44.04
N GLN A 54 11.00 51.36 44.14
CA GLN A 54 10.13 51.70 43.02
C GLN A 54 10.86 52.65 42.07
N THR A 55 11.06 52.22 40.83
CA THR A 55 11.32 53.12 39.70
C THR A 55 10.40 52.75 38.55
N ASN A 56 9.57 53.72 38.16
CA ASN A 56 8.69 53.65 37.00
C ASN A 56 9.55 53.56 35.74
N ILE A 57 9.45 52.45 35.00
CA ILE A 57 10.03 52.31 33.67
C ILE A 57 8.89 52.17 32.66
N THR A 58 8.77 53.20 31.84
CA THR A 58 7.94 53.34 30.65
C THR A 58 8.21 52.20 29.66
N LEU A 59 7.19 51.40 29.36
CA LEU A 59 7.21 50.38 28.31
C LEU A 59 7.29 51.04 26.93
N LYS A 60 8.40 50.82 26.21
CA LYS A 60 8.48 50.98 24.75
C LYS A 60 8.02 49.69 24.06
N PRO A 61 7.32 49.78 22.92
CA PRO A 61 6.86 48.61 22.17
C PRO A 61 8.04 47.84 21.54
N PRO A 62 7.89 46.52 21.30
CA PRO A 62 8.96 45.67 20.79
C PRO A 62 9.27 46.00 19.33
N ILE A 63 10.55 46.21 19.05
CA ILE A 63 11.11 46.36 17.71
C ILE A 63 11.26 44.97 17.11
N ASP A 64 10.63 44.78 15.95
CA ASP A 64 10.77 43.65 15.06
C ASP A 64 12.25 43.47 14.68
N GLN A 65 12.91 42.44 15.21
CA GLN A 65 14.23 42.01 14.81
C GLN A 65 14.13 40.65 14.13
N SER A 66 13.85 40.67 12.83
CA SER A 66 14.05 39.53 11.94
C SER A 66 15.54 39.13 11.94
N PRO A 67 15.90 37.87 12.25
CA PRO A 67 17.29 37.45 12.22
C PRO A 67 17.80 37.39 10.78
N SER A 68 18.68 38.34 10.44
CA SER A 68 19.54 38.32 9.28
C SER A 68 20.36 37.04 9.27
N ARG A 69 19.99 36.08 8.42
CA ARG A 69 20.80 34.89 8.13
C ARG A 69 22.02 35.31 7.33
N ASN A 70 23.13 35.54 8.04
CA ASN A 70 24.47 35.56 7.48
C ASN A 70 24.81 34.15 6.96
N TYR A 71 24.48 33.88 5.69
CA TYR A 71 25.06 32.74 4.97
C TYR A 71 26.51 33.09 4.60
N PRO A 72 27.49 32.22 4.89
CA PRO A 72 28.84 32.42 4.41
C PRO A 72 28.86 32.43 2.87
N PRO A 73 29.69 33.28 2.24
CA PRO A 73 29.79 33.33 0.78
C PRO A 73 30.20 31.95 0.24
N ARG A 74 29.36 31.38 -0.63
CA ARG A 74 29.68 30.14 -1.37
C ARG A 74 30.99 30.35 -2.12
N LYS A 75 32.02 29.56 -1.76
CA LYS A 75 33.23 29.41 -2.56
C LYS A 75 32.82 28.96 -3.96
N ARG A 76 33.13 29.76 -4.98
CA ARG A 76 32.90 29.43 -6.38
C ARG A 76 33.70 28.16 -6.70
N LEU A 77 33.02 27.11 -7.15
CA LEU A 77 33.68 25.94 -7.72
C LEU A 77 34.54 26.39 -8.92
N PRO A 78 35.76 25.84 -9.08
CA PRO A 78 36.60 26.14 -10.22
C PRO A 78 35.87 25.75 -11.51
N LYS A 79 35.88 26.67 -12.49
CA LYS A 79 35.44 26.38 -13.86
C LYS A 79 36.26 25.19 -14.37
N SER A 80 35.56 24.12 -14.74
CA SER A 80 36.15 23.02 -15.51
C SER A 80 36.81 23.58 -16.78
N PRO A 81 38.00 23.09 -17.18
CA PRO A 81 38.70 23.57 -18.35
C PRO A 81 37.88 23.32 -19.62
N GLU A 82 37.92 24.30 -20.52
CA GLU A 82 37.38 24.24 -21.87
C GLU A 82 37.88 22.97 -22.56
N LYS A 83 36.94 22.10 -22.96
CA LYS A 83 37.26 21.00 -23.87
C LYS A 83 37.48 21.59 -25.24
N ALA A 84 38.72 21.47 -25.69
CA ALA A 84 39.18 21.74 -27.04
C ALA A 84 38.27 21.04 -28.07
N GLU A 85 38.08 21.76 -29.16
CA GLU A 85 37.41 21.38 -30.39
C GLU A 85 38.04 20.09 -30.94
N ASN A 86 37.27 19.01 -30.97
CA ASN A 86 37.54 17.90 -31.88
C ASN A 86 36.61 18.07 -33.08
N GLU A 87 37.19 18.60 -34.15
CA GLU A 87 36.68 18.50 -35.51
C GLU A 87 36.69 17.04 -35.96
N GLY A 88 35.67 16.64 -36.72
CA GLY A 88 35.74 15.47 -37.60
C GLY A 88 35.16 14.16 -37.07
N GLU A 89 33.84 14.07 -36.95
CA GLU A 89 33.14 12.81 -37.18
C GLU A 89 31.97 13.03 -38.15
N GLU A 90 32.13 12.49 -39.36
CA GLU A 90 31.13 12.42 -40.41
C GLU A 90 29.85 11.76 -39.89
N ARG A 91 28.75 12.50 -39.95
CA ARG A 91 27.42 11.94 -39.70
C ARG A 91 26.98 11.14 -40.92
N ILE A 92 26.93 9.83 -40.78
CA ILE A 92 26.25 8.92 -41.71
C ILE A 92 24.73 9.24 -41.67
N PRO A 93 24.09 9.57 -42.80
CA PRO A 93 22.64 9.73 -42.85
C PRO A 93 21.96 8.36 -42.86
N LEU A 94 21.28 8.02 -41.76
CA LEU A 94 20.35 6.89 -41.72
C LEU A 94 19.00 7.33 -42.29
N GLU A 95 18.85 7.25 -43.62
CA GLU A 95 17.53 7.16 -44.24
C GLU A 95 17.00 5.74 -44.03
N ILE A 96 16.20 5.54 -42.98
CA ILE A 96 15.38 4.34 -42.83
C ILE A 96 14.05 4.61 -43.56
N LYS A 97 13.92 4.09 -44.78
CA LYS A 97 12.63 3.94 -45.44
C LYS A 97 11.90 2.77 -44.78
N LEU A 98 10.86 3.09 -44.01
CA LEU A 98 9.89 2.12 -43.50
C LEU A 98 8.83 1.90 -44.57
N ASP A 99 8.98 0.83 -45.36
CA ASP A 99 7.89 0.27 -46.16
C ASP A 99 6.86 -0.35 -45.22
N VAL A 100 5.71 0.31 -45.09
CA VAL A 100 4.52 -0.22 -44.43
C VAL A 100 3.50 -0.46 -45.52
N GLY A 101 3.37 -1.70 -45.99
CA GLY A 101 2.50 -2.04 -47.12
C GLY A 101 2.09 -3.50 -47.18
N ALA A 102 1.04 -3.83 -46.43
CA ALA A 102 0.03 -4.86 -46.71
C ALA A 102 0.45 -6.34 -46.76
N SER A 103 0.18 -7.04 -45.65
CA SER A 103 -0.24 -8.45 -45.67
C SER A 103 -1.63 -8.56 -45.03
N ASN A 104 -2.65 -8.62 -45.89
CA ASN A 104 -4.00 -9.05 -45.57
C ASN A 104 -3.96 -10.57 -45.36
N GLU A 105 -3.96 -11.03 -44.11
CA GLU A 105 -4.26 -12.43 -43.80
C GLU A 105 -5.64 -12.54 -43.15
N GLN A 106 -6.50 -13.25 -43.87
CA GLN A 106 -7.86 -13.59 -43.51
C GLN A 106 -7.89 -14.45 -42.24
N ILE A 107 -8.62 -13.99 -41.23
CA ILE A 107 -8.96 -14.79 -40.05
C ILE A 107 -10.10 -15.75 -40.44
N PRO A 108 -9.97 -17.07 -40.24
CA PRO A 108 -11.04 -18.02 -40.51
C PRO A 108 -12.17 -17.88 -39.47
N SER A 109 -13.42 -17.81 -39.95
CA SER A 109 -14.62 -17.76 -39.12
C SER A 109 -14.91 -19.13 -38.49
N LEU A 110 -14.84 -19.17 -37.16
CA LEU A 110 -15.30 -20.30 -36.36
C LEU A 110 -16.83 -20.36 -36.38
N GLY A 111 -17.37 -21.46 -36.93
CA GLY A 111 -18.80 -21.73 -37.03
C GLY A 111 -19.44 -22.02 -35.67
N LEU A 112 -20.48 -21.25 -35.34
CA LEU A 112 -21.41 -21.52 -34.26
C LEU A 112 -22.41 -22.61 -34.70
N PRO A 113 -22.64 -23.67 -33.90
CA PRO A 113 -23.64 -24.68 -34.20
C PRO A 113 -25.06 -24.11 -34.04
N LYS A 114 -25.90 -24.43 -35.03
CA LYS A 114 -27.31 -24.06 -35.11
C LYS A 114 -28.13 -24.76 -34.03
N ASN A 115 -29.01 -23.97 -33.41
CA ASN A 115 -30.11 -24.34 -32.53
C ASN A 115 -30.83 -25.63 -32.97
N GLN A 116 -30.95 -26.57 -32.05
CA GLN A 116 -31.92 -27.66 -32.12
C GLN A 116 -33.21 -27.21 -31.42
N ASN A 117 -34.32 -27.30 -32.16
CA ASN A 117 -35.67 -27.17 -31.63
C ASN A 117 -35.93 -28.30 -30.65
N ILE A 118 -36.26 -27.95 -29.40
CA ILE A 118 -36.80 -28.88 -28.41
C ILE A 118 -38.33 -28.74 -28.47
N GLU A 119 -38.99 -29.74 -29.02
CA GLU A 119 -40.44 -29.92 -28.93
C GLU A 119 -40.79 -30.35 -27.50
N PHE A 120 -41.63 -29.57 -26.82
CA PHE A 120 -42.23 -29.91 -25.54
C PHE A 120 -43.50 -30.71 -25.78
N SER A 121 -43.49 -31.98 -25.37
CA SER A 121 -44.71 -32.76 -25.16
C SER A 121 -45.20 -32.53 -23.73
N ASP A 122 -46.39 -31.96 -23.62
CA ASP A 122 -47.23 -31.97 -22.43
C ASP A 122 -47.44 -33.40 -21.94
N GLU A 123 -47.19 -33.66 -20.65
CA GLU A 123 -48.04 -34.56 -19.86
C GLU A 123 -47.76 -34.38 -18.35
N ASN A 124 -48.84 -33.98 -17.67
CA ASN A 124 -49.19 -34.14 -16.25
C ASN A 124 -48.20 -34.87 -15.33
N GLU A 125 -47.67 -34.15 -14.33
CA GLU A 125 -47.47 -34.74 -13.00
C GLU A 125 -47.73 -33.75 -11.86
N GLU A 126 -48.27 -34.30 -10.78
CA GLU A 126 -48.92 -33.64 -9.65
C GLU A 126 -48.03 -32.68 -8.87
N PHE A 127 -48.61 -31.52 -8.56
CA PHE A 127 -48.10 -30.51 -7.64
C PHE A 127 -47.93 -31.07 -6.22
N LYS A 128 -46.74 -31.60 -5.90
CA LYS A 128 -46.25 -31.66 -4.51
C LYS A 128 -45.63 -30.32 -4.16
N THR A 129 -46.36 -29.53 -3.38
CA THR A 129 -45.85 -28.33 -2.71
C THR A 129 -44.80 -28.74 -1.67
N GLN A 130 -43.58 -28.99 -2.15
CA GLN A 130 -42.41 -28.97 -1.29
C GLN A 130 -42.25 -27.55 -0.78
N THR A 131 -42.41 -27.41 0.54
CA THR A 131 -42.05 -26.21 1.29
C THR A 131 -40.60 -25.88 0.97
N LEU A 132 -40.42 -24.93 0.06
CA LEU A 132 -39.16 -24.30 -0.29
C LEU A 132 -38.66 -23.58 0.96
N VAL A 133 -37.98 -24.32 1.83
CA VAL A 133 -37.14 -23.74 2.86
C VAL A 133 -36.13 -22.91 2.10
N LYS A 134 -36.33 -21.59 2.08
CA LYS A 134 -35.32 -20.60 1.71
C LYS A 134 -34.17 -20.79 2.70
N SER A 135 -33.33 -21.78 2.45
CA SER A 135 -31.96 -21.78 2.92
C SER A 135 -31.33 -20.57 2.27
N THR A 136 -31.37 -19.44 2.98
CA THR A 136 -30.43 -18.35 2.80
C THR A 136 -29.04 -18.90 3.13
N SER A 137 -28.51 -19.77 2.26
CA SER A 137 -27.09 -19.86 2.08
C SER A 137 -26.70 -18.50 1.55
N SER A 138 -26.33 -17.60 2.46
CA SER A 138 -25.40 -16.55 2.12
C SER A 138 -24.16 -17.30 1.65
N ASP A 139 -24.14 -17.65 0.37
CA ASP A 139 -22.98 -18.21 -0.29
C ASP A 139 -21.88 -17.17 -0.07
N ILE A 140 -21.05 -17.47 0.93
CA ILE A 140 -19.82 -16.77 1.18
C ILE A 140 -19.00 -17.10 -0.06
N LEU A 141 -19.18 -16.30 -1.12
CA LEU A 141 -18.38 -16.36 -2.32
C LEU A 141 -16.93 -16.31 -1.85
N SER A 142 -16.26 -17.46 -1.86
CA SER A 142 -14.90 -17.55 -1.37
C SER A 142 -14.02 -16.96 -2.46
N TYR A 143 -13.79 -15.65 -2.38
CA TYR A 143 -12.92 -14.97 -3.33
C TYR A 143 -11.51 -15.50 -3.20
N HIS A 144 -10.87 -15.78 -4.33
CA HIS A 144 -9.49 -16.25 -4.33
C HIS A 144 -8.53 -15.06 -4.22
N PRO A 145 -7.72 -14.98 -3.16
CA PRO A 145 -6.76 -13.90 -3.04
C PRO A 145 -5.62 -14.08 -4.04
N LEU A 146 -5.31 -13.03 -4.79
CA LEU A 146 -4.17 -12.95 -5.69
C LEU A 146 -2.96 -12.37 -4.96
N THR A 147 -1.78 -12.89 -5.31
CA THR A 147 -0.50 -12.39 -4.80
C THR A 147 0.25 -11.63 -5.88
N TYR A 148 0.56 -10.38 -5.58
CA TYR A 148 1.33 -9.48 -6.40
C TYR A 148 2.69 -9.22 -5.79
N ARG A 149 3.68 -8.94 -6.63
CA ARG A 149 5.00 -8.49 -6.21
C ARG A 149 5.37 -7.25 -6.99
N ILE A 150 5.78 -6.19 -6.30
CA ILE A 150 6.31 -4.99 -6.94
C ILE A 150 7.77 -4.80 -6.57
N THR A 151 8.60 -4.53 -7.58
CA THR A 151 10.04 -4.29 -7.40
C THR A 151 10.38 -2.85 -7.76
N ARG A 152 11.24 -2.21 -6.97
CA ARG A 152 11.77 -0.87 -7.16
C ARG A 152 13.24 -0.92 -7.57
N GLU A 153 13.57 -0.32 -8.69
CA GLU A 153 14.96 -0.16 -9.15
C GLU A 153 15.28 1.33 -9.30
N VAL A 154 16.40 1.79 -8.72
CA VAL A 154 16.86 3.19 -8.87
C VAL A 154 18.06 3.21 -9.81
N LYS A 155 17.92 3.90 -10.94
CA LYS A 155 18.99 4.10 -11.93
C LYS A 155 19.52 5.52 -11.84
N LEU A 156 20.83 5.65 -11.59
CA LEU A 156 21.55 6.92 -11.65
C LEU A 156 22.08 7.12 -13.07
N GLY A 157 21.87 8.31 -13.63
CA GLY A 157 22.48 8.72 -14.89
C GLY A 157 22.86 10.18 -14.86
N TRP A 158 23.48 10.65 -15.94
CA TRP A 158 23.92 12.05 -16.09
C TRP A 158 22.78 13.08 -15.95
N LYS A 159 21.53 12.67 -16.25
CA LYS A 159 20.30 13.47 -16.12
C LYS A 159 19.59 13.30 -14.77
N GLY A 160 20.30 12.84 -13.75
CA GLY A 160 19.75 12.57 -12.42
C GLY A 160 19.25 11.14 -12.21
N SER A 161 18.59 10.91 -11.08
CA SER A 161 18.04 9.61 -10.70
C SER A 161 16.69 9.34 -11.38
N ARG A 162 16.43 8.05 -11.63
CA ARG A 162 15.15 7.55 -12.12
C ARG A 162 14.78 6.34 -11.30
N THR A 163 13.55 6.28 -10.85
CA THR A 163 13.01 5.13 -10.13
C THR A 163 12.05 4.39 -11.04
N HIS A 164 12.31 3.11 -11.22
CA HIS A 164 11.49 2.17 -11.96
C HIS A 164 10.74 1.28 -10.98
N PHE A 165 9.46 1.07 -11.23
CA PHE A 165 8.64 0.12 -10.51
C PHE A 165 8.04 -0.86 -11.51
N GLN A 166 8.10 -2.14 -11.19
CA GLN A 166 7.49 -3.20 -11.99
C GLN A 166 6.60 -4.05 -11.09
N LEU A 167 5.30 -4.11 -11.42
CA LEU A 167 4.35 -5.01 -10.79
C LEU A 167 4.30 -6.34 -11.53
N TYR A 168 4.27 -7.43 -10.79
CA TYR A 168 4.09 -8.79 -11.25
C TYR A 168 2.90 -9.45 -10.54
N CYS A 169 2.18 -10.32 -11.25
CA CYS A 169 1.16 -11.23 -10.70
C CYS A 169 1.51 -12.64 -11.17
N GLY A 170 1.76 -13.58 -10.26
CA GLY A 170 2.21 -14.94 -10.64
C GLY A 170 3.48 -14.95 -11.49
N GLY A 171 4.39 -13.98 -11.30
CA GLY A 171 5.61 -13.83 -12.12
C GLY A 171 5.41 -13.12 -13.45
N ILE A 172 4.17 -12.83 -13.87
CA ILE A 172 3.86 -12.16 -15.14
C ILE A 172 3.83 -10.64 -14.92
N PRO A 173 4.61 -9.85 -15.68
CA PRO A 173 4.62 -8.39 -15.55
C PRO A 173 3.27 -7.78 -15.97
N GLN A 174 2.69 -6.97 -15.10
CA GLN A 174 1.36 -6.35 -15.29
C GLN A 174 1.46 -4.86 -15.64
N TYR A 175 2.21 -4.10 -14.84
CA TYR A 175 2.33 -2.65 -14.98
C TYR A 175 3.74 -2.19 -14.65
N HIS A 176 4.18 -1.15 -15.37
CA HIS A 176 5.47 -0.52 -15.17
C HIS A 176 5.30 0.99 -14.96
N VAL A 177 6.00 1.53 -13.96
CA VAL A 177 5.97 2.94 -13.61
C VAL A 177 7.39 3.48 -13.60
N LYS A 178 7.58 4.63 -14.25
CA LYS A 178 8.87 5.31 -14.31
C LYS A 178 8.74 6.72 -13.74
N VAL A 179 9.42 6.95 -12.63
CA VAL A 179 9.39 8.23 -11.90
C VAL A 179 10.74 8.91 -12.04
N LYS A 180 10.73 10.20 -12.39
CA LYS A 180 11.86 11.12 -12.23
C LYS A 180 11.63 11.96 -10.98
N THR A 181 12.55 12.85 -10.64
CA THR A 181 12.29 13.92 -9.65
C THR A 181 10.91 14.52 -9.92
N LEU A 182 9.99 14.33 -8.98
CA LEU A 182 8.60 14.78 -9.10
C LEU A 182 8.59 16.29 -8.97
N SER A 183 8.12 16.99 -10.00
CA SER A 183 7.78 18.40 -9.87
C SER A 183 6.37 18.50 -9.27
N ILE A 184 6.13 19.55 -8.50
CA ILE A 184 4.79 19.83 -7.95
C ILE A 184 3.79 19.93 -9.11
N GLY A 185 2.69 19.17 -9.01
CA GLY A 185 1.62 19.14 -10.00
C GLY A 185 1.83 18.17 -11.17
N GLU A 186 2.96 17.45 -11.24
CA GLU A 186 3.15 16.39 -12.22
C GLU A 186 2.42 15.10 -11.79
N CYS A 187 1.70 14.48 -12.72
CA CYS A 187 1.14 13.15 -12.53
C CYS A 187 2.16 12.06 -12.87
N ILE A 188 2.08 10.94 -12.15
CA ILE A 188 2.88 9.74 -12.41
C ILE A 188 2.10 8.83 -13.34
N LYS A 189 2.66 8.55 -14.52
CA LYS A 189 2.04 7.65 -15.50
C LYS A 189 2.30 6.19 -15.17
N ILE A 190 1.27 5.36 -15.27
CA ILE A 190 1.36 3.90 -15.23
C ILE A 190 1.21 3.36 -16.65
N SER A 191 2.19 2.59 -17.12
CA SER A 191 2.13 1.89 -18.41
C SER A 191 1.75 0.43 -18.20
N ALA A 192 0.96 -0.14 -19.11
CA ALA A 192 0.67 -1.57 -19.12
C ALA A 192 1.90 -2.38 -19.57
N GLY A 193 2.08 -3.58 -19.02
CA GLY A 193 3.16 -4.50 -19.35
C GLY A 193 4.48 -4.20 -18.62
N ASN A 194 5.59 -4.42 -19.33
CA ASN A 194 6.96 -4.35 -18.80
C ASN A 194 7.75 -3.11 -19.25
N THR A 195 7.15 -2.27 -20.12
CA THR A 195 7.82 -1.09 -20.68
C THR A 195 7.07 0.19 -20.33
N SER A 196 7.80 1.25 -20.00
CA SER A 196 7.26 2.61 -19.90
C SER A 196 8.26 3.62 -20.42
N HIS A 197 7.83 4.44 -21.38
CA HIS A 197 8.55 5.64 -21.78
C HIS A 197 7.76 6.87 -21.33
N LEU A 198 8.48 7.87 -20.79
CA LEU A 198 7.85 9.09 -20.27
C LEU A 198 7.12 9.90 -21.36
N ARG A 199 7.56 9.75 -22.61
CA ARG A 199 7.00 10.40 -23.80
C ARG A 199 5.77 9.67 -24.35
N ASP A 200 5.46 8.48 -23.85
CA ASP A 200 4.29 7.74 -24.31
C ASP A 200 3.04 8.55 -23.97
N LYS A 201 2.19 8.70 -24.99
CA LYS A 201 0.88 9.34 -24.87
C LYS A 201 -0.13 8.37 -24.25
N SER A 202 0.04 7.08 -24.45
CA SER A 202 -0.78 6.02 -23.87
C SER A 202 -0.27 5.64 -22.48
N ALA A 203 -1.03 6.02 -21.44
CA ALA A 203 -0.87 5.46 -20.10
C ALA A 203 -2.14 4.69 -19.72
N ALA A 204 -1.98 3.61 -18.98
CA ALA A 204 -3.10 2.86 -18.42
C ALA A 204 -3.75 3.62 -17.25
N GLY A 205 -2.98 4.43 -16.54
CA GLY A 205 -3.48 5.28 -15.45
C GLY A 205 -2.52 6.37 -15.06
N TYR A 206 -3.02 7.28 -14.23
CA TYR A 206 -2.33 8.49 -13.79
C TYR A 206 -2.48 8.59 -12.27
N ILE A 207 -1.38 8.47 -11.54
CA ILE A 207 -1.35 8.73 -10.10
C ILE A 207 -1.10 10.22 -9.91
N ILE A 208 -2.02 10.88 -9.21
CA ILE A 208 -1.87 12.28 -8.81
C ILE A 208 -1.58 12.26 -7.33
N VAL A 209 -0.49 12.92 -6.92
CA VAL A 209 -0.07 13.03 -5.52
C VAL A 209 -0.07 14.49 -5.12
N ASP A 210 -0.41 14.76 -3.87
CA ASP A 210 -0.21 16.08 -3.28
C ASP A 210 1.28 16.37 -3.01
N GLN A 211 1.57 17.57 -2.52
CA GLN A 211 2.96 18.01 -2.27
C GLN A 211 3.65 17.18 -1.19
N ASP A 212 2.88 16.73 -0.20
CA ASP A 212 3.39 15.97 0.95
C ASP A 212 3.41 14.45 0.70
N LEU A 213 2.90 13.99 -0.45
CA LEU A 213 2.71 12.57 -0.77
C LEU A 213 1.80 11.84 0.23
N LEU A 214 0.93 12.57 0.93
CA LEU A 214 0.00 12.01 1.91
C LEU A 214 -1.37 11.73 1.29
N ASN A 215 -1.76 12.48 0.27
CA ASN A 215 -3.00 12.25 -0.47
C ASN A 215 -2.65 11.91 -1.91
N ALA A 216 -3.25 10.82 -2.40
CA ALA A 216 -3.06 10.37 -3.75
C ALA A 216 -4.38 9.92 -4.37
N SER A 217 -4.51 10.10 -5.68
CA SER A 217 -5.62 9.54 -6.47
C SER A 217 -5.08 8.80 -7.69
N LEU A 218 -5.79 7.76 -8.13
CA LEU A 218 -5.55 7.08 -9.40
C LEU A 218 -6.70 7.39 -10.34
N ARG A 219 -6.37 7.91 -11.53
CA ARG A 219 -7.31 8.19 -12.59
C ARG A 219 -7.02 7.36 -13.83
N ILE A 220 -8.07 6.98 -14.54
CA ILE A 220 -7.98 6.24 -15.81
C ILE A 220 -8.25 7.17 -17.00
N MET A 221 -7.88 6.71 -18.21
CA MET A 221 -7.98 7.44 -19.48
C MET A 221 -7.04 8.65 -19.62
N ASN A 222 -7.09 9.61 -18.69
CA ASN A 222 -6.21 10.78 -18.66
C ASN A 222 -6.11 11.35 -17.23
N GLN A 223 -5.26 12.37 -17.04
CA GLN A 223 -5.04 13.00 -15.72
C GLN A 223 -6.29 13.71 -15.14
N HIS A 224 -7.32 13.97 -15.94
CA HIS A 224 -8.60 14.54 -15.52
C HIS A 224 -9.76 13.53 -15.62
N GLY A 225 -9.45 12.26 -15.92
CA GLY A 225 -10.45 11.22 -16.13
C GLY A 225 -11.05 10.70 -14.82
N PRO A 226 -11.90 9.66 -14.91
CA PRO A 226 -12.55 9.05 -13.76
C PRO A 226 -11.53 8.58 -12.72
N GLU A 227 -11.79 8.93 -11.47
CA GLU A 227 -10.99 8.49 -10.32
C GLU A 227 -11.48 7.12 -9.83
N ILE A 228 -10.57 6.16 -9.72
CA ILE A 228 -10.86 4.77 -9.31
C ILE A 228 -10.23 4.39 -7.96
N LEU A 229 -9.29 5.18 -7.46
CA LEU A 229 -8.71 5.06 -6.12
C LEU A 229 -8.49 6.45 -5.57
N SER A 230 -8.88 6.65 -4.32
CA SER A 230 -8.38 7.70 -3.43
C SER A 230 -7.63 7.04 -2.28
N PHE A 231 -6.43 7.49 -2.00
CA PHE A 231 -5.55 6.91 -0.98
C PHE A 231 -4.98 8.00 -0.11
N LYS A 232 -5.22 7.89 1.20
CA LYS A 232 -4.83 8.88 2.19
C LYS A 232 -3.98 8.23 3.26
N LEU A 233 -2.82 8.81 3.51
CA LEU A 233 -1.90 8.42 4.56
C LEU A 233 -1.99 9.43 5.69
N HIS A 234 -2.14 8.92 6.90
CA HIS A 234 -2.15 9.73 8.09
C HIS A 234 -0.76 9.71 8.73
N GLN A 235 -0.25 10.88 9.05
CA GLN A 235 0.96 10.98 9.85
C GLN A 235 0.60 10.58 11.28
N SER A 236 1.17 9.48 11.78
CA SER A 236 1.06 9.16 13.20
C SER A 236 1.85 10.20 14.01
N CYS A 237 1.24 10.72 15.08
CA CYS A 237 1.92 11.59 16.03
C CYS A 237 2.86 10.82 16.98
N GLN A 238 2.86 9.49 16.93
CA GLN A 238 3.72 8.66 17.77
C GLN A 238 4.82 8.01 16.93
N ASP A 239 6.08 8.24 17.32
CA ASP A 239 7.30 7.87 16.59
C ASP A 239 7.48 6.36 16.32
N TYR A 240 6.60 5.50 16.83
CA TYR A 240 6.75 4.04 16.79
C TYR A 240 5.50 3.26 16.35
N GLU A 241 4.40 3.93 15.98
CA GLU A 241 3.19 3.23 15.53
C GLU A 241 3.16 3.08 14.01
N SER A 242 2.71 1.91 13.55
CA SER A 242 2.36 1.66 12.14
C SER A 242 1.41 2.75 11.68
N LYS A 243 1.72 3.39 10.56
CA LYS A 243 0.92 4.52 10.08
C LYS A 243 -0.49 4.08 9.75
N SER A 244 -1.44 4.95 10.07
CA SER A 244 -2.81 4.78 9.60
C SER A 244 -2.92 5.18 8.13
N ALA A 245 -3.71 4.44 7.38
CA ALA A 245 -4.01 4.67 5.99
C ALA A 245 -5.50 4.42 5.73
N GLU A 246 -6.10 5.25 4.89
CA GLU A 246 -7.47 5.12 4.41
C GLU A 246 -7.43 5.01 2.88
N ALA A 247 -8.22 4.09 2.31
CA ALA A 247 -8.31 3.93 0.87
C ALA A 247 -9.77 3.78 0.46
N THR A 248 -10.21 4.58 -0.51
CA THR A 248 -11.50 4.42 -1.16
C THR A 248 -11.26 3.86 -2.55
N ILE A 249 -11.76 2.66 -2.82
CA ILE A 249 -11.56 1.93 -4.08
C ILE A 249 -12.89 1.80 -4.79
N LYS A 250 -12.96 2.25 -6.05
CA LYS A 250 -14.12 2.04 -6.92
C LYS A 250 -13.84 0.88 -7.88
N ILE A 251 -14.65 -0.16 -7.79
CA ILE A 251 -14.51 -1.35 -8.66
C ILE A 251 -15.28 -1.12 -9.96
N ASP A 252 -16.50 -0.62 -9.86
CA ASP A 252 -17.38 -0.18 -10.94
C ASP A 252 -18.12 1.11 -10.52
N ASP A 253 -19.08 1.57 -11.33
CA ASP A 253 -19.78 2.84 -11.10
C ASP A 253 -20.68 2.82 -9.84
N GLU A 254 -21.03 1.64 -9.32
CA GLU A 254 -21.97 1.48 -8.20
C GLU A 254 -21.29 0.97 -6.92
N ASN A 255 -20.17 0.24 -7.06
CA ASN A 255 -19.49 -0.43 -5.98
C ASN A 255 -18.22 0.33 -5.57
N THR A 256 -18.35 1.06 -4.48
CA THR A 256 -17.25 1.69 -3.75
C THR A 256 -16.99 0.93 -2.46
N PHE A 257 -15.72 0.61 -2.21
CA PHE A 257 -15.25 -0.03 -0.99
C PHE A 257 -14.36 0.94 -0.23
N GLU A 258 -14.60 1.06 1.06
CA GLU A 258 -13.80 1.88 1.97
C GLU A 258 -12.95 0.97 2.82
N TYR A 259 -11.64 1.10 2.66
CA TYR A 259 -10.66 0.35 3.42
C TYR A 259 -10.00 1.24 4.44
N ARG A 260 -9.79 0.70 5.63
CA ARG A 260 -9.02 1.35 6.69
C ARG A 260 -7.90 0.46 7.16
N SER A 261 -6.77 1.06 7.47
CA SER A 261 -5.64 0.34 8.03
C SER A 261 -5.99 -0.21 9.40
N GLN A 262 -5.70 -1.49 9.60
CA GLN A 262 -5.71 -2.11 10.92
C GLN A 262 -4.35 -1.96 11.59
N PRO A 263 -4.31 -1.85 12.92
CA PRO A 263 -3.05 -1.96 13.65
C PRO A 263 -2.41 -3.32 13.36
N VAL A 264 -1.16 -3.29 12.90
CA VAL A 264 -0.41 -4.50 12.56
C VAL A 264 0.56 -4.83 13.68
N ASP A 265 0.25 -5.87 14.44
CA ASP A 265 1.20 -6.47 15.35
C ASP A 265 2.19 -7.31 14.52
N MET A 266 3.44 -6.83 14.44
CA MET A 266 4.56 -7.51 13.76
C MET A 266 5.15 -8.66 14.61
N LEU A 267 4.30 -9.37 15.36
CA LEU A 267 4.71 -10.51 16.16
C LEU A 267 4.98 -11.73 15.27
N PRO A 268 5.82 -12.69 15.70
CA PRO A 268 6.11 -13.92 14.95
C PRO A 268 4.86 -14.71 14.52
N ASP A 269 3.80 -14.61 15.31
CA ASP A 269 2.50 -15.26 15.07
C ASP A 269 1.44 -14.26 14.58
N GLY A 270 1.86 -13.09 14.08
CA GLY A 270 0.96 -12.07 13.57
C GLY A 270 0.29 -12.48 12.26
N PRO A 271 -0.96 -12.05 12.00
CA PRO A 271 -1.72 -12.41 10.79
C PRO A 271 -0.96 -12.09 9.50
N MET A 272 -0.13 -11.04 9.53
CA MET A 272 0.69 -10.62 8.40
C MET A 272 1.75 -11.67 7.98
N ILE A 273 2.39 -12.33 8.94
CA ILE A 273 3.46 -13.30 8.67
C ILE A 273 2.88 -14.58 8.08
N PHE A 274 1.67 -14.98 8.50
CA PHE A 274 0.96 -16.12 7.91
C PHE A 274 0.57 -15.89 6.46
N GLU A 275 0.25 -14.65 6.09
CA GLU A 275 -0.25 -14.35 4.75
C GLU A 275 0.84 -13.99 3.74
N ILE A 276 1.94 -13.41 4.19
CA ILE A 276 3.08 -13.04 3.35
C ILE A 276 4.35 -13.60 3.99
N PRO A 277 5.01 -14.59 3.37
CA PRO A 277 6.25 -15.13 3.90
C PRO A 277 7.39 -14.11 3.79
N ASN A 278 8.33 -14.15 4.75
CA ASN A 278 9.56 -13.33 4.77
C ASN A 278 9.32 -11.82 4.84
N VAL A 279 8.27 -11.36 5.53
CA VAL A 279 8.07 -9.93 5.78
C VAL A 279 9.15 -9.41 6.73
N ILE A 280 9.79 -8.30 6.34
CA ILE A 280 10.74 -7.56 7.17
C ILE A 280 10.05 -6.35 7.83
N PRO A 281 10.51 -5.89 9.00
CA PRO A 281 9.99 -4.68 9.63
C PRO A 281 10.05 -3.45 8.71
N SER A 282 8.91 -2.79 8.52
CA SER A 282 8.81 -1.59 7.69
C SER A 282 7.54 -0.80 8.00
N ILE A 283 7.63 0.54 7.94
CA ILE A 283 6.46 1.44 8.00
C ILE A 283 5.48 1.28 6.82
N LYS A 284 5.86 0.50 5.80
CA LYS A 284 5.06 0.20 4.61
C LYS A 284 4.20 -1.05 4.80
N ASN A 285 4.41 -1.76 5.91
CA ASN A 285 3.62 -2.93 6.26
C ASN A 285 2.26 -2.46 6.75
N MET A 286 1.19 -2.94 6.12
CA MET A 286 -0.17 -2.56 6.48
C MET A 286 -1.19 -3.59 6.03
N ILE A 287 -2.30 -3.66 6.75
CA ILE A 287 -3.49 -4.42 6.39
C ILE A 287 -4.61 -3.40 6.20
N LEU A 288 -5.09 -3.25 4.97
CA LEU A 288 -6.25 -2.44 4.65
C LEU A 288 -7.47 -3.37 4.66
N GLN A 289 -8.43 -3.11 5.53
CA GLN A 289 -9.62 -3.94 5.69
C GLN A 289 -10.87 -3.14 5.33
N ASP A 290 -11.74 -3.72 4.51
CA ASP A 290 -13.04 -3.15 4.15
C ASP A 290 -13.92 -2.99 5.41
N GLU A 291 -14.73 -1.95 5.49
CA GLU A 291 -15.61 -1.70 6.65
C GLU A 291 -16.58 -2.86 6.95
N LYS A 292 -16.90 -3.67 5.93
CA LYS A 292 -17.78 -4.84 6.06
C LYS A 292 -17.02 -6.14 6.35
N ASP A 293 -15.71 -6.08 6.53
CA ASP A 293 -14.81 -7.23 6.74
C ASP A 293 -14.89 -8.30 5.63
N ARG A 294 -15.27 -7.89 4.41
CA ARG A 294 -15.46 -8.79 3.26
C ARG A 294 -14.21 -8.98 2.44
N SER A 295 -13.27 -8.05 2.52
CA SER A 295 -12.03 -8.08 1.77
C SER A 295 -10.93 -7.35 2.51
N SER A 296 -9.70 -7.76 2.24
CA SER A 296 -8.51 -7.13 2.76
C SER A 296 -7.46 -6.99 1.65
N ILE A 297 -6.62 -5.96 1.79
CA ILE A 297 -5.39 -5.79 1.03
C ILE A 297 -4.25 -5.79 2.03
N ILE A 298 -3.42 -6.82 1.96
CA ILE A 298 -2.32 -7.04 2.89
C ILE A 298 -1.02 -6.73 2.16
N ILE A 299 -0.25 -5.80 2.70
CA ILE A 299 0.93 -5.23 2.06
C ILE A 299 2.12 -5.48 2.96
N GLY A 300 3.11 -6.22 2.46
CA GLY A 300 4.31 -6.58 3.21
C GLY A 300 5.61 -6.24 2.49
N LYS A 301 6.54 -5.64 3.22
CA LYS A 301 7.92 -5.46 2.77
C LYS A 301 8.64 -6.80 2.87
N VAL A 302 9.11 -7.33 1.74
CA VAL A 302 9.83 -8.62 1.69
C VAL A 302 11.33 -8.47 1.37
N ASP A 303 11.75 -7.28 0.94
CA ASP A 303 13.14 -6.93 0.67
C ASP A 303 13.29 -5.40 0.74
N LYS A 304 14.49 -4.82 0.70
CA LYS A 304 14.74 -3.37 0.59
C LYS A 304 14.06 -2.74 -0.64
N SER A 305 14.04 -3.45 -1.76
CA SER A 305 13.51 -2.97 -3.04
C SER A 305 12.15 -3.59 -3.42
N ALA A 306 11.59 -4.52 -2.66
CA ALA A 306 10.33 -5.19 -3.02
C ALA A 306 9.22 -5.07 -1.97
N LEU A 307 7.97 -4.99 -2.43
CA LEU A 307 6.77 -5.26 -1.64
C LEU A 307 6.06 -6.48 -2.24
N GLN A 308 5.43 -7.27 -1.39
CA GLN A 308 4.47 -8.29 -1.75
C GLN A 308 3.10 -7.83 -1.26
N ILE A 309 2.09 -8.01 -2.09
CA ILE A 309 0.73 -7.55 -1.82
C ILE A 309 -0.22 -8.69 -2.10
N ARG A 310 -1.03 -9.05 -1.11
CA ARG A 310 -2.12 -10.01 -1.26
C ARG A 310 -3.43 -9.23 -1.26
N ALA A 311 -4.26 -9.45 -2.27
CA ALA A 311 -5.53 -8.75 -2.41
C ALA A 311 -6.56 -9.66 -3.05
N ASP A 312 -7.83 -9.36 -2.80
CA ASP A 312 -8.96 -9.97 -3.50
C ASP A 312 -8.86 -9.77 -5.03
N GLU A 313 -9.25 -10.79 -5.80
CA GLU A 313 -9.23 -10.76 -7.27
C GLU A 313 -10.07 -9.63 -7.88
N ARG A 314 -11.07 -9.11 -7.15
CA ARG A 314 -11.88 -7.96 -7.57
C ARG A 314 -11.09 -6.66 -7.63
N ILE A 315 -9.97 -6.57 -6.91
CA ILE A 315 -9.13 -5.37 -6.90
C ILE A 315 -8.25 -5.37 -8.15
N LYS A 316 -8.54 -4.44 -9.07
CA LYS A 316 -7.83 -4.31 -10.34
C LYS A 316 -6.32 -4.14 -10.09
N PRO A 317 -5.42 -4.85 -10.82
CA PRO A 317 -3.98 -4.80 -10.54
C PRO A 317 -3.36 -3.40 -10.69
N ILE A 318 -3.99 -2.48 -11.45
CA ILE A 318 -3.53 -1.09 -11.55
C ILE A 318 -3.67 -0.32 -10.22
N ILE A 319 -4.69 -0.64 -9.41
CA ILE A 319 -4.89 -0.09 -8.07
C ILE A 319 -3.78 -0.59 -7.15
N ILE A 320 -3.49 -1.89 -7.21
CA ILE A 320 -2.37 -2.50 -6.47
C ILE A 320 -1.03 -1.84 -6.85
N CYS A 321 -0.81 -1.60 -8.15
CA CYS A 321 0.37 -0.89 -8.64
C CYS A 321 0.47 0.52 -8.03
N ALA A 322 -0.63 1.28 -8.08
CA ALA A 322 -0.67 2.65 -7.59
C ALA A 322 -0.37 2.73 -6.08
N ILE A 323 -1.07 1.93 -5.27
CA ILE A 323 -0.85 1.86 -3.81
C ILE A 323 0.63 1.59 -3.52
N ALA A 324 1.20 0.57 -4.17
CA ALA A 324 2.59 0.21 -3.97
C ALA A 324 3.58 1.31 -4.33
N VAL A 325 3.36 2.01 -5.45
CA VAL A 325 4.18 3.15 -5.89
C VAL A 325 4.09 4.28 -4.87
N ILE A 326 2.88 4.65 -4.44
CA ILE A 326 2.67 5.70 -3.43
C ILE A 326 3.44 5.37 -2.16
N LEU A 327 3.30 4.14 -1.63
CA LEU A 327 4.00 3.70 -0.43
C LEU A 327 5.53 3.78 -0.56
N PHE A 328 6.09 3.51 -1.75
CA PHE A 328 7.53 3.65 -1.98
C PHE A 328 8.01 5.10 -2.09
N LEU A 329 7.17 6.00 -2.59
CA LEU A 329 7.50 7.41 -2.75
C LEU A 329 7.37 8.18 -1.43
N CYS A 330 6.46 7.76 -0.57
CA CYS A 330 6.32 8.30 0.78
C CYS A 330 7.61 8.11 1.59
N LYS A 331 8.14 9.21 2.12
CA LYS A 331 9.44 9.24 2.80
C LYS A 331 9.40 8.89 4.28
N TYR A 332 8.22 8.87 4.89
CA TYR A 332 8.11 8.67 6.34
C TYR A 332 8.15 7.21 6.73
#